data_AF-A0A258XXC1-F1
#
_entry.id   AF-A0A258XXC1-F1
#
_cell.length_a   1.000
_cell.length_b   1.000
_cell.length_c   1.000
_cell.angle_alpha   90.00
_cell.angle_beta   90.00
_cell.angle_gamma   90.00
#
_symmetry.space_group_name_H-M   'P 1'
#
loop_
_entity.id
_entity.type
_entity.pdbx_description
1 polymer ?
#
loop_
_entity_poly.entity_id
_entity_poly.type
_entity_poly.pdbx_seq_one_letter_code
_entity_poly.pdbx_strand_id
1 'polypeptide(L)'
;MRAGLVKTSDDVAGQLPFKLHDFGARGTSSGESAGLGGMAHLVNFMGTDTLEGIMAARRYYGADMAGFSIPAAEHSTMTSWGRTREEAAYANMLDRFEGEGNIVAVVSDSYDLDAALTEIWGGTLREKVRTRQGTLVVRPDSGDPIETPLRTVRTLWEKFGGTVNAKGFRVLDPHVRVIQGDGMTITTIARLVDRMIAEGFAIDNIAFGMGGGLLQQVNRDTLRFAMKANALRDADGVWRDVAKTPATDPAKGSKAGRQAVVREGGRLVAARRHAVDLAHDELVPVWRNGELLVRHSFAEVRERAEEA
;
A
#
# COMPACT_ATOMS: atom_id res chain seq x y z
N MET A 1 -4.35 7.95 4.99
CA MET A 1 -4.24 8.36 3.57
C MET A 1 -5.55 8.91 3.01
N ARG A 2 -6.60 8.10 2.79
CA ARG A 2 -7.89 8.57 2.21
C ARG A 2 -8.43 9.82 2.90
N ALA A 3 -8.54 9.82 4.23
CA ALA A 3 -9.01 10.99 4.98
C ALA A 3 -8.15 12.25 4.75
N GLY A 4 -6.82 12.07 4.66
CA GLY A 4 -5.90 13.17 4.34
C GLY A 4 -6.08 13.70 2.92
N LEU A 5 -6.29 12.83 1.93
CA LEU A 5 -6.62 13.24 0.56
C LEU A 5 -7.98 13.95 0.49
N VAL A 6 -9.03 13.41 1.13
CA VAL A 6 -10.34 14.07 1.18
C VAL A 6 -10.23 15.47 1.75
N LYS A 7 -9.39 15.67 2.77
CA LYS A 7 -9.16 16.98 3.37
C LYS A 7 -8.35 17.93 2.48
N THR A 8 -7.39 17.43 1.70
CA THR A 8 -6.35 18.28 1.10
C THR A 8 -6.22 18.25 -0.41
N SER A 9 -6.73 17.23 -1.10
CA SER A 9 -6.57 17.03 -2.55
C SER A 9 -7.85 17.36 -3.31
N ASP A 10 -7.72 17.97 -4.48
CA ASP A 10 -8.84 18.20 -5.40
C ASP A 10 -9.19 16.95 -6.24
N ASP A 11 -8.31 15.94 -6.26
CA ASP A 11 -8.48 14.69 -7.01
C ASP A 11 -8.20 13.46 -6.13
N VAL A 12 -9.13 13.15 -5.23
CA VAL A 12 -8.97 12.00 -4.33
C VAL A 12 -8.91 10.68 -5.11
N ALA A 13 -9.71 10.56 -6.17
CA ALA A 13 -9.88 9.31 -6.92
C ALA A 13 -8.64 8.98 -7.76
N GLY A 14 -8.05 9.96 -8.44
CA GLY A 14 -6.82 9.76 -9.21
C GLY A 14 -5.58 9.60 -8.33
N GLN A 15 -5.56 10.19 -7.13
CA GLN A 15 -4.41 10.09 -6.24
C GLN A 15 -4.36 8.77 -5.45
N LEU A 16 -5.48 8.35 -4.86
CA LEU A 16 -5.49 7.30 -3.83
C LEU A 16 -4.87 5.96 -4.27
N PRO A 17 -5.13 5.42 -5.49
CA PRO A 17 -4.64 4.11 -5.88
C PRO A 17 -3.11 3.97 -5.85
N PHE A 18 -2.37 5.09 -5.93
CA PHE A 18 -0.91 5.10 -5.99
C PHE A 18 -0.25 5.74 -4.76
N LYS A 19 -0.98 5.99 -3.68
CA LYS A 19 -0.39 6.59 -2.46
C LYS A 19 0.39 5.61 -1.58
N LEU A 20 0.17 4.31 -1.71
CA LEU A 20 0.97 3.30 -1.01
C LEU A 20 1.53 2.31 -2.02
N HIS A 21 2.85 2.33 -2.16
CA HIS A 21 3.62 1.45 -3.05
C HIS A 21 4.25 0.32 -2.23
N ASP A 22 4.11 -0.89 -2.73
CA ASP A 22 4.68 -2.08 -2.10
C ASP A 22 6.16 -2.24 -2.48
N PHE A 23 7.05 -2.13 -1.48
CA PHE A 23 8.51 -2.36 -1.57
C PHE A 23 8.93 -3.67 -0.88
N GLY A 24 7.98 -4.57 -0.64
CA GLY A 24 8.07 -5.65 0.32
C GLY A 24 8.75 -6.92 -0.15
N ALA A 25 8.92 -7.16 -1.45
CA ALA A 25 9.45 -8.41 -2.01
C ALA A 25 10.66 -8.96 -1.23
N ARG A 26 11.71 -8.15 -1.08
CA ARG A 26 12.97 -8.51 -0.38
C ARG A 26 12.84 -8.66 1.14
N GLY A 27 11.77 -8.11 1.73
CA GLY A 27 11.52 -8.12 3.16
C GLY A 27 10.65 -9.30 3.63
N THR A 28 10.14 -10.11 2.70
CA THR A 28 9.34 -11.30 3.02
C THR A 28 10.19 -12.54 3.24
N SER A 29 9.60 -13.58 3.84
CA SER A 29 10.26 -14.85 4.14
C SER A 29 10.45 -15.79 2.94
N SER A 30 9.71 -15.60 1.83
CA SER A 30 9.79 -16.43 0.63
C SER A 30 9.12 -15.75 -0.56
N GLY A 31 9.39 -16.21 -1.79
CA GLY A 31 8.68 -15.73 -2.98
C GLY A 31 7.18 -16.05 -2.97
N GLU A 32 6.76 -17.11 -2.27
CA GLU A 32 5.33 -17.39 -2.05
C GLU A 32 4.70 -16.36 -1.11
N SER A 33 5.38 -16.01 -0.01
CA SER A 33 4.94 -14.93 0.90
C SER A 33 4.86 -13.58 0.17
N ALA A 34 5.84 -13.26 -0.68
CA ALA A 34 5.82 -12.07 -1.54
C ALA A 34 4.60 -12.09 -2.48
N GLY A 35 4.31 -13.23 -3.11
CA GLY A 35 3.16 -13.38 -4.00
C GLY A 35 1.82 -13.20 -3.29
N LEU A 36 1.63 -13.85 -2.13
CA LEU A 36 0.39 -13.74 -1.35
C LEU A 36 0.20 -12.35 -0.77
N GLY A 37 1.25 -11.79 -0.17
CA GLY A 37 1.23 -10.46 0.45
C GLY A 37 1.05 -9.35 -0.58
N GLY A 38 1.82 -9.38 -1.67
CA GLY A 38 1.73 -8.40 -2.76
C GLY A 38 0.36 -8.43 -3.44
N MET A 39 -0.21 -9.62 -3.68
CA MET A 39 -1.58 -9.75 -4.22
C MET A 39 -2.64 -9.16 -3.27
N ALA A 40 -2.48 -9.35 -1.95
CA ALA A 40 -3.37 -8.76 -0.96
C ALA A 40 -3.27 -7.22 -0.92
N HIS A 41 -2.06 -6.66 -1.04
CA HIS A 41 -1.85 -5.22 -1.18
C HIS A 41 -2.56 -4.67 -2.43
N LEU A 42 -2.44 -5.37 -3.55
CA LEU A 42 -3.06 -4.99 -4.82
C LEU A 42 -4.60 -5.00 -4.79
N VAL A 43 -5.25 -5.53 -3.75
CA VAL A 43 -6.71 -5.33 -3.59
C VAL A 43 -7.04 -3.85 -3.33
N ASN A 44 -6.16 -3.10 -2.66
CA ASN A 44 -6.44 -1.74 -2.18
C ASN A 44 -5.68 -0.65 -2.95
N PHE A 45 -4.55 -1.00 -3.57
CA PHE A 45 -3.66 -0.08 -4.28
C PHE A 45 -3.19 -0.69 -5.59
N MET A 46 -2.56 0.14 -6.42
CA MET A 46 -2.08 -0.24 -7.76
C MET A 46 -0.55 -0.12 -7.90
N GLY A 47 0.17 0.47 -6.92
CA GLY A 47 1.62 0.58 -6.94
C GLY A 47 2.34 -0.60 -6.27
N THR A 48 3.23 -1.29 -6.99
CA THR A 48 4.05 -2.39 -6.43
C THR A 48 5.35 -2.61 -7.20
N ASP A 49 6.44 -2.89 -6.47
CA ASP A 49 7.69 -3.46 -7.01
C ASP A 49 7.80 -4.97 -6.74
N THR A 50 6.80 -5.56 -6.08
CA THR A 50 6.70 -7.00 -5.81
C THR A 50 6.02 -7.70 -6.97
N LEU A 51 6.81 -8.03 -8.00
CA LEU A 51 6.34 -8.68 -9.23
C LEU A 51 5.58 -10.00 -8.94
N GLU A 52 5.97 -10.72 -7.89
CA GLU A 52 5.31 -11.94 -7.43
C GLU A 52 3.82 -11.73 -7.16
N GLY A 53 3.43 -10.56 -6.63
CA GLY A 53 2.04 -10.22 -6.37
C GLY A 53 1.21 -10.08 -7.65
N ILE A 54 1.78 -9.46 -8.69
CA ILE A 54 1.15 -9.36 -10.02
C ILE A 54 0.97 -10.76 -10.62
N MET A 55 2.02 -11.59 -10.54
CA MET A 55 1.98 -12.96 -11.06
C MET A 55 0.94 -13.82 -10.33
N ALA A 56 0.81 -13.67 -9.01
CA ALA A 56 -0.20 -14.35 -8.20
C ALA A 56 -1.62 -13.90 -8.57
N ALA A 57 -1.87 -12.59 -8.69
CA ALA A 57 -3.17 -12.04 -9.09
C ALA A 57 -3.60 -12.56 -10.48
N ARG A 58 -2.68 -12.61 -11.44
CA ARG A 58 -2.93 -13.18 -12.77
C ARG A 58 -3.23 -14.67 -12.70
N ARG A 59 -2.39 -15.44 -12.00
CA ARG A 59 -2.49 -16.91 -11.94
C ARG A 59 -3.76 -17.39 -11.23
N TYR A 60 -4.10 -16.78 -10.10
CA TYR A 60 -5.16 -17.30 -9.23
C TYR A 60 -6.51 -16.59 -9.42
N TYR A 61 -6.50 -15.33 -9.85
CA TYR A 61 -7.71 -14.51 -9.97
C TYR A 61 -7.91 -13.92 -11.38
N GLY A 62 -7.10 -14.32 -12.37
CA GLY A 62 -7.29 -13.95 -13.77
C GLY A 62 -7.09 -12.47 -14.09
N ALA A 63 -6.36 -11.73 -13.26
CA ALA A 63 -6.04 -10.33 -13.55
C ALA A 63 -5.14 -10.22 -14.78
N ASP A 64 -5.49 -9.36 -15.75
CA ASP A 64 -4.59 -9.06 -16.87
C ASP A 64 -3.38 -8.27 -16.37
N MET A 65 -3.61 -7.10 -15.77
CA MET A 65 -2.57 -6.32 -15.08
C MET A 65 -3.10 -5.78 -13.75
N ALA A 66 -2.56 -6.29 -12.64
CA ALA A 66 -3.04 -5.94 -11.31
C ALA A 66 -2.31 -4.72 -10.71
N GLY A 67 -1.07 -4.43 -11.11
CA GLY A 67 -0.26 -3.37 -10.51
C GLY A 67 0.74 -2.77 -11.49
N PHE A 68 1.29 -1.63 -11.10
CA PHE A 68 2.16 -0.79 -11.91
C PHE A 68 3.35 -0.29 -11.06
N SER A 69 4.43 0.07 -11.77
CA SER A 69 5.56 0.76 -11.18
C SER A 69 6.14 1.76 -12.19
N ILE A 70 7.10 2.55 -11.72
CA ILE A 70 7.82 3.56 -12.48
C ILE A 70 9.33 3.25 -12.42
N PRO A 71 10.13 3.75 -13.37
CA PRO A 71 11.57 3.75 -13.22
C PRO A 71 12.00 4.40 -11.90
N ALA A 72 12.83 3.70 -11.14
CA ALA A 72 13.36 4.17 -9.87
C ALA A 72 14.85 3.83 -9.74
N ALA A 73 15.63 4.76 -9.20
CA ALA A 73 17.00 4.50 -8.79
C ALA A 73 17.06 3.76 -7.44
N GLU A 74 18.12 2.98 -7.26
CA GLU A 74 18.61 2.53 -5.96
C GLU A 74 20.04 3.03 -5.71
N HIS A 75 20.53 2.91 -4.47
CA HIS A 75 21.84 3.46 -4.11
C HIS A 75 22.98 2.94 -4.99
N SER A 76 22.95 1.68 -5.45
CA SER A 76 23.99 1.13 -6.32
C SER A 76 24.13 1.95 -7.61
N THR A 77 23.01 2.32 -8.23
CA THR A 77 22.97 3.09 -9.49
C THR A 77 23.44 4.53 -9.34
N MET A 78 23.35 5.10 -8.13
CA MET A 78 23.86 6.44 -7.81
C MET A 78 25.34 6.38 -7.44
N THR A 79 25.68 5.51 -6.48
CA THR A 79 27.02 5.41 -5.91
C THR A 79 28.06 4.83 -6.87
N SER A 80 27.66 4.08 -7.90
CA SER A 80 28.57 3.58 -8.94
C SER A 80 29.24 4.70 -9.75
N TRP A 81 28.67 5.91 -9.76
CA TRP A 81 29.30 7.08 -10.37
C TRP A 81 30.39 7.69 -9.49
N GLY A 82 30.41 7.36 -8.20
CA GLY A 82 31.27 7.97 -7.19
C GLY A 82 30.74 9.33 -6.73
N ARG A 83 31.10 9.73 -5.50
CA ARG A 83 30.56 10.92 -4.83
C ARG A 83 30.73 12.22 -5.62
N THR A 84 31.86 12.38 -6.31
CA THR A 84 32.15 13.60 -7.09
C THR A 84 31.28 13.75 -8.34
N ARG A 85 30.53 12.72 -8.72
CA ARG A 85 29.67 12.70 -9.91
C ARG A 85 28.21 12.36 -9.58
N GLU A 86 27.77 12.59 -8.35
CA GLU A 86 26.36 12.39 -7.96
C GLU A 86 25.40 13.21 -8.84
N GLU A 87 25.71 14.48 -9.09
CA GLU A 87 24.95 15.33 -10.02
C GLU A 87 24.83 14.70 -11.42
N ALA A 88 25.91 14.10 -11.93
CA ALA A 88 25.89 13.45 -13.24
C ALA A 88 25.02 12.18 -13.24
N ALA A 89 25.02 11.42 -12.14
CA ALA A 89 24.13 10.27 -11.96
C ALA A 89 22.66 10.69 -11.98
N TYR A 90 22.34 11.79 -11.29
CA TYR A 90 21.01 12.38 -11.23
C TYR A 90 20.56 12.90 -12.60
N ALA A 91 21.42 13.65 -13.30
CA ALA A 91 21.16 14.14 -14.66
C ALA A 91 20.91 12.97 -15.63
N ASN A 92 21.69 11.89 -15.53
CA ASN A 92 21.51 10.70 -16.35
C ASN A 92 20.14 10.02 -16.13
N MET A 93 19.63 9.97 -14.89
CA MET A 93 18.27 9.48 -14.62
C MET A 93 17.21 10.35 -15.29
N LEU A 94 17.38 11.68 -15.23
CA LEU A 94 16.50 12.60 -15.93
C LEU A 94 16.53 12.34 -17.44
N ASP A 95 17.71 12.25 -18.05
CA ASP A 95 17.86 12.04 -19.50
C ASP A 95 17.31 10.69 -19.96
N ARG A 96 17.57 9.62 -19.21
CA ARG A 96 17.18 8.27 -19.61
C ARG A 96 15.67 8.06 -19.59
N PHE A 97 14.98 8.76 -18.71
CA PHE A 97 13.54 8.63 -18.48
C PHE A 97 12.80 9.95 -18.81
N GLU A 98 13.30 10.71 -19.78
CA GLU A 98 12.57 11.85 -20.37
C GLU A 98 11.37 11.36 -21.20
N GLY A 99 10.35 12.19 -21.35
CA GLY A 99 9.16 11.91 -22.16
C GLY A 99 7.88 12.42 -21.52
N GLU A 100 6.86 12.65 -22.34
CA GLU A 100 5.57 13.17 -21.90
C GLU A 100 4.92 12.24 -20.86
N GLY A 101 4.63 12.80 -19.68
CA GLY A 101 4.03 12.08 -18.56
C GLY A 101 4.95 11.08 -17.85
N ASN A 102 6.23 10.95 -18.24
CA ASN A 102 7.14 10.01 -17.61
C ASN A 102 7.49 10.43 -16.18
N ILE A 103 7.41 9.48 -15.26
CA ILE A 103 7.74 9.68 -13.85
C ILE A 103 8.99 8.89 -13.54
N VAL A 104 9.96 9.50 -12.84
CA VAL A 104 11.19 8.83 -12.41
C VAL A 104 11.45 9.12 -10.93
N ALA A 105 11.67 8.08 -10.13
CA ALA A 105 12.06 8.23 -8.74
C ALA A 105 13.58 8.14 -8.58
N VAL A 106 14.18 9.10 -7.85
CA VAL A 106 15.62 9.11 -7.60
C VAL A 106 15.90 9.17 -6.12
N VAL A 107 16.58 8.12 -5.62
CA VAL A 107 17.06 8.10 -4.24
C VAL A 107 18.14 9.16 -4.06
N SER A 108 17.92 10.09 -3.13
CA SER A 108 18.62 11.38 -3.09
C SER A 108 19.43 11.61 -1.80
N ASP A 109 19.71 10.55 -1.05
CA ASP A 109 20.44 10.59 0.22
C ASP A 109 21.62 9.62 0.25
N SER A 110 22.20 9.30 -0.91
CA SER A 110 23.40 8.45 -0.99
C SER A 110 24.61 9.04 -0.28
N TYR A 111 24.70 10.37 -0.18
CA TYR A 111 25.76 11.06 0.58
C TYR A 111 25.23 12.15 1.51
N ASP A 112 24.44 13.09 0.98
CA ASP A 112 23.89 14.22 1.74
C ASP A 112 22.58 14.69 1.10
N LEU A 113 21.46 14.43 1.77
CA LEU A 113 20.13 14.82 1.29
C LEU A 113 19.96 16.34 1.18
N ASP A 114 20.54 17.13 2.09
CA ASP A 114 20.37 18.58 2.05
C ASP A 114 21.11 19.19 0.87
N ALA A 115 22.35 18.74 0.62
CA ALA A 115 23.10 19.15 -0.57
C ALA A 115 22.38 18.71 -1.86
N ALA A 116 21.89 17.47 -1.92
CA ALA A 116 21.11 16.98 -3.06
C ALA A 116 19.88 17.84 -3.34
N LEU A 117 19.13 18.23 -2.29
CA LEU A 117 17.93 19.06 -2.44
C LEU A 117 18.25 20.52 -2.80
N THR A 118 19.26 21.11 -2.16
CA THR A 118 19.47 22.56 -2.22
C THR A 118 20.44 23.00 -3.32
N GLU A 119 21.47 22.20 -3.58
CA GLU A 119 22.57 22.50 -4.51
C GLU A 119 22.39 21.79 -5.85
N ILE A 120 21.91 20.53 -5.84
CA ILE A 120 21.75 19.75 -7.06
C ILE A 120 20.33 19.93 -7.64
N TRP A 121 19.31 19.33 -7.04
CA TRP A 121 17.93 19.40 -7.54
C TRP A 121 17.41 20.83 -7.56
N GLY A 122 17.55 21.55 -6.45
CA GLY A 122 17.15 22.95 -6.33
C GLY A 122 18.18 23.96 -6.85
N GLY A 123 19.33 23.50 -7.35
CA GLY A 123 20.39 24.34 -7.88
C GLY A 123 20.74 23.98 -9.31
N THR A 124 21.84 23.24 -9.53
CA THR A 124 22.42 22.97 -10.85
C THR A 124 21.47 22.26 -11.81
N LEU A 125 20.63 21.34 -11.32
CA LEU A 125 19.64 20.60 -12.12
C LEU A 125 18.23 21.19 -12.09
N ARG A 126 18.02 22.32 -11.40
CA ARG A 126 16.68 22.89 -11.21
C ARG A 126 15.97 23.19 -12.53
N GLU A 127 16.67 23.84 -13.45
CA GLU A 127 16.07 24.19 -14.75
C GLU A 127 15.80 22.95 -15.59
N LYS A 128 16.70 21.96 -15.51
CA LYS A 128 16.50 20.67 -16.16
C LYS A 128 15.24 19.98 -15.67
N VAL A 129 14.94 20.01 -14.36
CA VAL A 129 13.70 19.45 -13.80
C VAL A 129 12.47 20.25 -14.24
N ARG A 130 12.52 21.59 -14.22
CA ARG A 130 11.38 22.48 -14.56
C ARG A 130 10.95 22.43 -16.02
N THR A 131 11.84 21.99 -16.91
CA THR A 131 11.61 21.93 -18.36
C THR A 131 11.32 20.52 -18.87
N ARG A 132 11.25 19.53 -17.97
CA ARG A 132 10.87 18.15 -18.32
C ARG A 132 9.43 18.08 -18.78
N GLN A 133 9.14 17.11 -19.62
CA GLN A 133 7.75 16.76 -19.95
C GLN A 133 7.14 15.76 -18.96
N GLY A 134 7.81 15.53 -17.84
CA GLY A 134 7.47 14.54 -16.83
C GLY A 134 7.83 14.98 -15.42
N THR A 135 7.75 14.05 -14.47
CA THR A 135 7.87 14.35 -13.03
C THR A 135 9.05 13.63 -12.40
N LEU A 136 9.91 14.37 -11.70
CA LEU A 136 10.88 13.82 -10.76
C LEU A 136 10.20 13.50 -9.43
N VAL A 137 10.42 12.30 -8.90
CA VAL A 137 10.06 11.93 -7.54
C VAL A 137 11.33 11.81 -6.70
N VAL A 138 11.52 12.75 -5.78
CA VAL A 138 12.66 12.73 -4.86
C VAL A 138 12.39 11.71 -3.76
N ARG A 139 13.33 10.79 -3.54
CA ARG A 139 13.23 9.73 -2.52
C ARG A 139 14.31 9.87 -1.46
N PRO A 140 14.00 10.42 -0.28
CA PRO A 140 14.77 10.15 0.93
C PRO A 140 14.59 8.70 1.39
N ASP A 141 15.65 8.07 1.89
CA ASP A 141 15.68 6.65 2.29
C ASP A 141 16.37 6.43 3.65
N SER A 142 16.56 7.50 4.43
CA SER A 142 17.18 7.47 5.76
C SER A 142 16.72 8.64 6.65
N GLY A 143 17.00 8.53 7.95
CA GLY A 143 16.67 9.55 8.95
C GLY A 143 15.32 9.35 9.62
N ASP A 144 14.72 10.41 10.15
CA ASP A 144 13.42 10.31 10.81
C ASP A 144 12.29 10.16 9.78
N PRO A 145 11.43 9.13 9.90
CA PRO A 145 10.39 8.83 8.91
C PRO A 145 9.30 9.90 8.78
N ILE A 146 9.28 10.91 9.66
CA ILE A 146 8.32 12.02 9.63
C ILE A 146 9.04 13.33 9.27
N GLU A 147 10.11 13.69 9.97
CA GLU A 147 10.78 14.98 9.75
C GLU A 147 11.54 15.02 8.43
N THR A 148 12.21 13.93 8.02
CA THR A 148 12.97 13.89 6.76
C THR A 148 12.09 14.17 5.54
N PRO A 149 10.99 13.44 5.30
CA PRO A 149 10.14 13.70 4.14
C PRO A 149 9.43 15.06 4.21
N LEU A 150 9.02 15.51 5.40
CA LEU A 150 8.40 16.81 5.57
C LEU A 150 9.36 17.96 5.23
N ARG A 151 10.60 17.88 5.73
CA ARG A 151 11.67 18.81 5.37
C ARG A 151 11.95 18.76 3.87
N THR A 152 11.98 17.57 3.27
CA THR A 152 12.15 17.41 1.82
C THR A 152 11.08 18.17 1.04
N VAL A 153 9.79 18.02 1.41
CA VAL A 153 8.69 18.77 0.80
C VAL A 153 8.86 20.28 0.98
N ARG A 154 9.24 20.75 2.18
CA ARG A 154 9.47 22.19 2.43
C ARG A 154 10.58 22.75 1.56
N THR A 155 11.73 22.08 1.51
CA THR A 155 12.88 22.54 0.71
C THR A 155 12.54 22.55 -0.78
N LEU A 156 11.82 21.54 -1.27
CA LEU A 156 11.36 21.53 -2.66
C LEU A 156 10.36 22.66 -2.93
N TRP A 157 9.47 22.97 -1.99
CA TRP A 157 8.57 24.12 -2.10
C TRP A 157 9.35 25.45 -2.17
N GLU A 158 10.39 25.62 -1.36
CA GLU A 158 11.25 26.81 -1.40
C GLU A 158 12.00 26.95 -2.73
N LYS A 159 12.45 25.84 -3.31
CA LYS A 159 13.27 25.84 -4.54
C LYS A 159 12.42 25.90 -5.81
N PHE A 160 11.33 25.16 -5.88
CA PHE A 160 10.50 25.02 -7.08
C PHE A 160 9.23 25.86 -7.03
N GLY A 161 8.69 26.12 -5.83
CA GLY A 161 7.37 26.72 -5.66
C GLY A 161 6.26 25.71 -5.93
N GLY A 162 5.10 26.23 -6.34
CA GLY A 162 3.93 25.44 -6.65
C GLY A 162 2.68 26.30 -6.65
N THR A 163 1.55 25.68 -6.34
CA THR A 163 0.24 26.34 -6.29
C THR A 163 -0.46 26.07 -4.96
N VAL A 164 -1.48 26.85 -4.65
CA VAL A 164 -2.43 26.54 -3.58
C VAL A 164 -3.71 26.07 -4.27
N ASN A 165 -4.18 24.88 -3.91
CA ASN A 165 -5.34 24.25 -4.53
C ASN A 165 -6.68 24.79 -3.99
N ALA A 166 -7.80 24.28 -4.49
CA ALA A 166 -9.13 24.80 -4.11
C ALA A 166 -9.47 24.55 -2.63
N LYS A 167 -8.78 23.63 -1.97
CA LYS A 167 -8.91 23.33 -0.53
C LYS A 167 -7.98 24.15 0.36
N GLY A 168 -7.18 25.06 -0.22
CA GLY A 168 -6.27 25.93 0.52
C GLY A 168 -4.95 25.27 0.91
N PHE A 169 -4.58 24.14 0.30
CA PHE A 169 -3.33 23.42 0.57
C PHE A 169 -2.31 23.63 -0.53
N ARG A 170 -1.03 23.72 -0.15
CA ARG A 170 0.10 23.84 -1.07
C ARG A 170 0.36 22.55 -1.82
N VAL A 171 0.46 22.64 -3.13
CA VAL A 171 0.83 21.58 -4.06
C VAL A 171 2.09 22.01 -4.81
N LEU A 172 3.16 21.24 -4.67
CA LEU A 172 4.45 21.46 -5.34
C LEU A 172 4.28 21.62 -6.85
N ASP A 173 5.22 22.33 -7.46
CA ASP A 173 5.38 22.39 -8.92
C ASP A 173 5.20 20.98 -9.55
N PRO A 174 4.41 20.84 -10.63
CA PRO A 174 4.04 19.52 -11.17
C PRO A 174 5.23 18.65 -11.60
N HIS A 175 6.41 19.24 -11.82
CA HIS A 175 7.61 18.50 -12.20
C HIS A 175 8.32 17.84 -11.02
N VAL A 176 7.90 18.09 -9.76
CA VAL A 176 8.55 17.49 -8.59
C VAL A 176 7.57 16.97 -7.54
N ARG A 177 7.80 15.74 -7.08
CA ARG A 177 7.05 15.07 -6.00
C ARG A 177 8.02 14.35 -5.05
N VAL A 178 7.50 13.80 -3.97
CA VAL A 178 8.28 13.05 -2.97
C VAL A 178 7.73 11.64 -2.81
N ILE A 179 8.60 10.67 -2.56
CA ILE A 179 8.20 9.36 -2.03
C ILE A 179 9.05 9.02 -0.80
N GLN A 180 8.41 8.64 0.30
CA GLN A 180 9.10 8.15 1.50
C GLN A 180 8.95 6.64 1.60
N GLY A 181 10.04 5.90 1.52
CA GLY A 181 10.05 4.43 1.63
C GLY A 181 10.57 3.87 2.96
N ASP A 182 11.45 4.61 3.62
CA ASP A 182 12.12 4.16 4.84
C ASP A 182 11.27 4.37 6.11
N GLY A 183 11.32 3.43 7.05
CA GLY A 183 10.62 3.52 8.34
C GLY A 183 9.08 3.62 8.28
N MET A 184 8.46 3.28 7.15
CA MET A 184 7.01 3.40 6.97
C MET A 184 6.22 2.25 7.61
N THR A 185 5.24 2.64 8.42
CA THR A 185 4.24 1.80 9.10
C THR A 185 2.90 2.52 9.04
N ILE A 186 1.80 1.82 9.35
CA ILE A 186 0.46 2.44 9.43
C ILE A 186 0.48 3.68 10.35
N THR A 187 1.18 3.57 11.49
CA THR A 187 1.28 4.65 12.48
C THR A 187 2.15 5.81 11.99
N THR A 188 3.32 5.55 11.40
CA THR A 188 4.21 6.62 10.92
C THR A 188 3.63 7.34 9.70
N ILE A 189 2.94 6.63 8.80
CA ILE A 189 2.19 7.23 7.68
C ILE A 189 1.10 8.15 8.21
N ALA A 190 0.31 7.72 9.20
CA ALA A 190 -0.74 8.57 9.79
C ALA A 190 -0.16 9.86 10.38
N ARG A 191 0.92 9.75 11.17
CA ARG A 191 1.59 10.92 11.78
C ARG A 191 2.17 11.87 10.73
N LEU A 192 2.78 11.36 9.67
CA LEU A 192 3.33 12.18 8.58
C LEU A 192 2.21 12.90 7.81
N VAL A 193 1.10 12.21 7.54
CA VAL A 193 -0.09 12.83 6.93
C VAL A 193 -0.60 13.99 7.81
N ASP A 194 -0.74 13.79 9.13
CA ASP A 194 -1.20 14.84 10.04
C ASP A 194 -0.26 16.04 10.06
N ARG A 195 1.06 15.79 10.02
CA ARG A 195 2.09 16.84 9.98
C ARG A 195 2.10 17.64 8.68
N MET A 196 1.98 16.97 7.54
CA MET A 196 1.83 17.62 6.23
C MET A 196 0.60 18.54 6.23
N ILE A 197 -0.53 18.05 6.75
CA ILE A 197 -1.78 18.82 6.86
C ILE A 197 -1.62 20.02 7.80
N ALA A 198 -1.01 19.83 8.97
CA ALA A 198 -0.79 20.90 9.94
C ALA A 198 0.08 22.03 9.35
N GLU A 199 0.93 21.70 8.40
CA GLU A 199 1.79 22.65 7.70
C GLU A 199 1.20 23.14 6.37
N GLY A 200 -0.07 22.86 6.09
CA GLY A 200 -0.74 23.37 4.91
C GLY A 200 -0.22 22.78 3.60
N PHE A 201 0.39 21.60 3.61
CA PHE A 201 0.74 20.85 2.39
C PHE A 201 -0.30 19.80 2.06
N ALA A 202 -0.63 19.70 0.77
CA ALA A 202 -1.50 18.67 0.28
C ALA A 202 -0.81 17.30 0.26
N ILE A 203 -1.58 16.23 0.46
CA ILE A 203 -1.05 14.86 0.39
C ILE A 203 -0.69 14.47 -1.06
N ASP A 204 -1.15 15.23 -2.05
CA ASP A 204 -0.74 15.17 -3.47
C ASP A 204 0.78 15.20 -3.65
N ASN A 205 1.49 15.88 -2.76
CA ASN A 205 2.94 16.06 -2.83
C ASN A 205 3.76 14.81 -2.56
N ILE A 206 3.17 13.82 -1.88
CA ILE A 206 3.92 12.67 -1.37
C ILE A 206 3.19 11.35 -1.63
N ALA A 207 3.96 10.31 -1.98
CA ALA A 207 3.56 8.92 -1.91
C ALA A 207 4.37 8.18 -0.83
N PHE A 208 3.89 7.01 -0.41
CA PHE A 208 4.55 6.20 0.62
C PHE A 208 4.97 4.86 0.02
N GLY A 209 6.21 4.46 0.24
CA GLY A 209 6.68 3.10 0.00
C GLY A 209 6.69 2.32 1.32
N MET A 210 6.30 1.06 1.31
CA MET A 210 6.30 0.25 2.53
C MET A 210 6.76 -1.18 2.22
N GLY A 211 7.84 -1.60 2.90
CA GLY A 211 8.46 -2.90 2.71
C GLY A 211 8.03 -3.95 3.74
N GLY A 212 8.96 -4.33 4.63
CA GLY A 212 8.69 -5.34 5.67
C GLY A 212 7.53 -4.99 6.60
N GLY A 213 7.28 -3.69 6.85
CA GLY A 213 6.11 -3.24 7.60
C GLY A 213 4.79 -3.68 6.96
N LEU A 214 4.72 -3.73 5.62
CA LEU A 214 3.53 -4.07 4.86
C LEU A 214 3.34 -5.59 4.79
N LEU A 215 4.39 -6.33 4.44
CA LEU A 215 4.27 -7.74 4.09
C LEU A 215 4.79 -8.73 5.15
N GLN A 216 5.57 -8.29 6.14
CA GLN A 216 6.27 -9.20 7.06
C GLN A 216 5.98 -8.94 8.55
N GLN A 217 5.63 -7.71 8.93
CA GLN A 217 5.32 -7.33 10.32
C GLN A 217 3.86 -7.60 10.71
N VAL A 218 3.28 -8.65 10.16
CA VAL A 218 1.94 -9.16 10.49
C VAL A 218 2.04 -10.62 10.90
N ASN A 219 1.15 -11.06 11.80
CA ASN A 219 1.07 -12.46 12.19
C ASN A 219 -0.38 -12.90 12.35
N ARG A 220 -0.59 -14.21 12.55
CA ARG A 220 -1.93 -14.80 12.70
C ARG A 220 -2.78 -14.11 13.79
N ASP A 221 -2.14 -13.64 14.86
CA ASP A 221 -2.81 -13.02 16.00
C ASP A 221 -3.18 -11.56 15.78
N THR A 222 -2.60 -10.88 14.79
CA THR A 222 -2.93 -9.48 14.45
C THR A 222 -4.44 -9.27 14.27
N LEU A 223 -5.13 -10.21 13.62
CA LEU A 223 -6.59 -10.22 13.48
C LEU A 223 -7.26 -11.39 14.23
N ARG A 224 -6.50 -12.09 15.10
CA ARG A 224 -6.95 -13.27 15.85
C ARG A 224 -7.54 -14.38 14.97
N PHE A 225 -6.98 -14.61 13.78
CA PHE A 225 -7.44 -15.66 12.87
C PHE A 225 -7.34 -17.04 13.53
N ALA A 226 -8.43 -17.81 13.53
CA ALA A 226 -8.49 -19.11 14.18
C ALA A 226 -9.43 -20.09 13.47
N MET A 227 -9.01 -21.37 13.41
CA MET A 227 -9.85 -22.49 12.97
C MET A 227 -10.22 -23.36 14.17
N LYS A 228 -11.49 -23.75 14.29
CA LYS A 228 -12.03 -24.60 15.38
C LYS A 228 -13.17 -25.48 14.85
N ALA A 229 -13.21 -26.73 15.28
CA ALA A 229 -14.38 -27.58 15.08
C ALA A 229 -15.56 -27.02 15.90
N ASN A 230 -16.74 -26.94 15.28
CA ASN A 230 -17.96 -26.45 15.91
C ASN A 230 -19.07 -27.52 15.97
N ALA A 231 -19.03 -28.55 15.12
CA ALA A 231 -19.98 -29.64 15.13
C ALA A 231 -19.33 -30.96 14.70
N LEU A 232 -19.85 -32.07 15.20
CA LEU A 232 -19.55 -33.42 14.70
C LEU A 232 -20.86 -34.14 14.39
N ARG A 233 -20.87 -35.00 13.39
CA ARG A 233 -22.00 -35.90 13.13
C ARG A 233 -21.64 -37.26 13.70
N ASP A 234 -22.42 -37.77 14.65
CA ASP A 234 -22.16 -39.06 15.28
C ASP A 234 -22.56 -40.24 14.38
N ALA A 235 -22.30 -41.47 14.84
CA ALA A 235 -22.55 -42.70 14.07
C ALA A 235 -24.04 -42.90 13.73
N ASP A 236 -24.94 -42.35 14.55
CA ASP A 236 -26.38 -42.38 14.34
C ASP A 236 -26.85 -41.27 13.38
N GLY A 237 -25.91 -40.45 12.87
CA GLY A 237 -26.18 -39.38 11.93
C GLY A 237 -26.66 -38.08 12.57
N VAL A 238 -26.56 -37.94 13.90
CA VAL A 238 -27.01 -36.77 14.66
C VAL A 238 -25.88 -35.76 14.79
N TRP A 239 -26.18 -34.49 14.54
CA TRP A 239 -25.22 -33.39 14.75
C TRP A 239 -25.12 -33.06 16.24
N ARG A 240 -23.90 -33.09 16.77
CA ARG A 240 -23.55 -32.65 18.13
C ARG A 240 -22.72 -31.38 18.07
N ASP A 241 -23.02 -30.46 18.96
CA ASP A 241 -22.26 -29.24 19.14
C ASP A 241 -20.90 -29.53 19.78
N VAL A 242 -19.86 -28.90 19.25
CA VAL A 242 -18.50 -28.93 19.80
C VAL A 242 -18.08 -27.49 20.02
N ALA A 243 -17.56 -27.19 21.20
CA ALA A 243 -16.95 -25.90 21.49
C ALA A 243 -15.96 -26.04 22.62
N LYS A 244 -15.01 -25.12 22.68
CA LYS A 244 -14.17 -24.91 23.87
C LYS A 244 -14.62 -23.65 24.59
N THR A 245 -14.56 -23.70 25.92
CA THR A 245 -14.81 -22.55 26.79
C THR A 245 -13.80 -22.60 27.93
N PRO A 246 -12.54 -22.17 27.70
CA PRO A 246 -11.50 -22.27 28.72
C PRO A 246 -11.86 -21.44 29.95
N ALA A 247 -11.86 -22.05 31.14
CA ALA A 247 -12.21 -21.35 32.38
C ALA A 247 -11.25 -20.20 32.72
N THR A 248 -9.96 -20.35 32.35
CA THR A 248 -8.91 -19.36 32.59
C THR A 248 -8.88 -18.23 31.55
N ASP A 249 -9.60 -18.37 30.44
CA ASP A 249 -9.68 -17.36 29.38
C ASP A 249 -11.01 -17.49 28.60
N PRO A 250 -12.11 -16.96 29.17
CA PRO A 250 -13.43 -17.04 28.55
C PRO A 250 -13.49 -16.38 27.16
N ALA A 251 -12.61 -15.42 26.87
CA ALA A 251 -12.53 -14.74 25.58
C ALA A 251 -12.07 -15.69 24.44
N LYS A 252 -11.49 -16.84 24.77
CA LYS A 252 -11.15 -17.91 23.82
C LYS A 252 -12.28 -18.90 23.58
N GLY A 253 -13.50 -18.61 24.02
CA GLY A 253 -14.70 -19.37 23.67
C GLY A 253 -14.88 -19.52 22.15
N SER A 254 -15.22 -20.71 21.67
CA SER A 254 -15.55 -20.93 20.25
C SER A 254 -17.05 -21.08 20.03
N LYS A 255 -17.54 -20.69 18.85
CA LYS A 255 -18.95 -20.87 18.49
C LYS A 255 -19.28 -22.36 18.38
N ALA A 256 -20.33 -22.78 19.06
CA ALA A 256 -20.85 -24.14 19.01
C ALA A 256 -21.77 -24.32 17.78
N GLY A 257 -21.80 -25.54 17.24
CA GLY A 257 -22.64 -26.07 16.17
C GLY A 257 -22.45 -25.45 14.79
N ARG A 258 -23.18 -25.98 13.81
CA ARG A 258 -23.13 -25.52 12.41
C ARG A 258 -23.55 -24.05 12.32
N GLN A 259 -22.73 -23.24 11.66
CA GLN A 259 -22.92 -21.79 11.53
C GLN A 259 -23.39 -21.40 10.12
N ALA A 260 -23.95 -20.20 10.04
CA ALA A 260 -24.21 -19.41 8.85
C ALA A 260 -23.71 -17.98 9.10
N VAL A 261 -23.53 -17.18 8.03
CA VAL A 261 -23.28 -15.74 8.13
C VAL A 261 -24.44 -15.01 7.50
N VAL A 262 -25.05 -14.08 8.23
CA VAL A 262 -26.18 -13.28 7.75
C VAL A 262 -25.88 -11.80 7.91
N ARG A 263 -26.65 -10.95 7.21
CA ARG A 263 -26.54 -9.50 7.33
C ARG A 263 -27.65 -8.94 8.22
N GLU A 264 -27.26 -8.26 9.29
CA GLU A 264 -28.18 -7.61 10.23
C GLU A 264 -27.75 -6.15 10.43
N GLY A 265 -28.63 -5.19 10.14
CA GLY A 265 -28.32 -3.77 10.27
C GLY A 265 -27.08 -3.33 9.48
N GLY A 266 -26.85 -3.93 8.31
CA GLY A 266 -25.68 -3.66 7.46
C GLY A 266 -24.40 -4.38 7.86
N ARG A 267 -24.39 -5.16 8.97
CA ARG A 267 -23.21 -5.85 9.48
C ARG A 267 -23.31 -7.35 9.26
N LEU A 268 -22.17 -8.00 9.05
CA LEU A 268 -22.09 -9.47 9.01
C LEU A 268 -22.13 -10.04 10.43
N VAL A 269 -23.05 -10.98 10.66
CA VAL A 269 -23.29 -11.63 11.95
C VAL A 269 -23.27 -13.14 11.76
N ALA A 270 -22.61 -13.85 12.68
CA ALA A 270 -22.64 -15.31 12.71
C ALA A 270 -23.89 -15.79 13.42
N ALA A 271 -24.65 -16.69 12.78
CA ALA A 271 -25.87 -17.27 13.30
C ALA A 271 -25.84 -18.80 13.26
N ARG A 272 -26.74 -19.44 14.03
CA ARG A 272 -26.91 -20.89 14.01
C ARG A 272 -27.55 -21.28 12.68
N ARG A 273 -26.95 -22.21 11.95
CA ARG A 273 -27.38 -22.55 10.58
C ARG A 273 -28.85 -22.99 10.50
N HIS A 274 -29.36 -23.68 11.50
CA HIS A 274 -30.76 -24.14 11.53
C HIS A 274 -31.76 -23.04 11.93
N ALA A 275 -31.26 -21.90 12.43
CA ALA A 275 -32.09 -20.78 12.88
C ALA A 275 -32.18 -19.67 11.83
N VAL A 276 -31.59 -19.87 10.65
CA VAL A 276 -31.64 -18.92 9.54
C VAL A 276 -32.22 -19.58 8.31
N ASP A 277 -32.88 -18.77 7.47
CA ASP A 277 -33.14 -19.16 6.10
C ASP A 277 -31.81 -19.19 5.33
N LEU A 278 -31.50 -20.33 4.71
CA LEU A 278 -30.25 -20.51 3.97
C LEU A 278 -30.18 -19.64 2.72
N ALA A 279 -31.30 -19.10 2.23
CA ALA A 279 -31.30 -18.09 1.17
C ALA A 279 -30.61 -16.78 1.60
N HIS A 280 -30.46 -16.54 2.90
CA HIS A 280 -29.78 -15.38 3.48
C HIS A 280 -28.37 -15.71 4.03
N ASP A 281 -27.89 -16.94 3.87
CA ASP A 281 -26.54 -17.33 4.28
C ASP A 281 -25.51 -16.83 3.25
N GLU A 282 -24.69 -15.86 3.65
CA GLU A 282 -23.61 -15.27 2.86
C GLU A 282 -22.45 -16.27 2.63
N LEU A 283 -22.42 -17.41 3.35
CA LEU A 283 -21.46 -18.49 3.09
C LEU A 283 -21.90 -19.38 1.93
N VAL A 284 -21.23 -19.20 0.78
CA VAL A 284 -21.43 -20.05 -0.40
C VAL A 284 -20.39 -21.18 -0.48
N PRO A 285 -20.78 -22.39 -0.97
CA PRO A 285 -19.81 -23.45 -1.23
C PRO A 285 -18.83 -23.05 -2.35
N VAL A 286 -17.55 -22.87 -2.01
CA VAL A 286 -16.50 -22.56 -3.00
C VAL A 286 -15.70 -23.79 -3.45
N TRP A 287 -15.66 -24.84 -2.63
CA TRP A 287 -14.93 -26.08 -2.91
C TRP A 287 -15.75 -27.29 -2.47
N ARG A 288 -15.76 -28.36 -3.25
CA ARG A 288 -16.40 -29.63 -2.89
C ARG A 288 -15.67 -30.79 -3.55
N ASN A 289 -15.24 -31.76 -2.74
CA ASN A 289 -14.72 -33.05 -3.19
C ASN A 289 -13.60 -32.98 -4.26
N GLY A 290 -12.69 -32.01 -4.17
CA GLY A 290 -11.60 -31.87 -5.15
C GLY A 290 -11.88 -30.84 -6.26
N GLU A 291 -13.09 -30.28 -6.31
CA GLU A 291 -13.52 -29.35 -7.34
C GLU A 291 -13.75 -27.94 -6.78
N LEU A 292 -13.24 -26.94 -7.51
CA LEU A 292 -13.51 -25.53 -7.25
C LEU A 292 -14.83 -25.14 -7.92
N LEU A 293 -15.83 -24.79 -7.10
CA LEU A 293 -17.19 -24.48 -7.56
C LEU A 293 -17.37 -23.02 -7.96
N VAL A 294 -16.59 -22.13 -7.34
CA VAL A 294 -16.68 -20.68 -7.53
C VAL A 294 -15.28 -20.13 -7.77
N ARG A 295 -15.13 -19.35 -8.84
CA ARG A 295 -13.93 -18.56 -9.13
C ARG A 295 -14.32 -17.09 -9.08
N HIS A 296 -13.65 -16.32 -8.23
CA HIS A 296 -13.77 -14.87 -8.24
C HIS A 296 -12.68 -14.28 -9.12
N SER A 297 -13.04 -13.28 -9.92
CA SER A 297 -12.03 -12.49 -10.63
C SER A 297 -11.38 -11.49 -9.67
N PHE A 298 -10.17 -11.02 -10.01
CA PHE A 298 -9.49 -10.02 -9.17
C PHE A 298 -10.27 -8.69 -9.13
N ALA A 299 -10.96 -8.35 -10.23
CA ALA A 299 -11.81 -7.17 -10.32
C ALA A 299 -13.01 -7.26 -9.34
N GLU A 300 -13.69 -8.41 -9.29
CA GLU A 300 -14.79 -8.64 -8.33
C GLU A 300 -14.32 -8.60 -6.87
N VAL A 301 -13.07 -8.97 -6.59
CA VAL A 301 -12.50 -8.84 -5.23
C VAL A 301 -12.26 -7.37 -4.89
N ARG A 302 -11.74 -6.57 -5.83
CA ARG A 302 -11.53 -5.13 -5.64
C ARG A 302 -12.84 -4.37 -5.44
N GLU A 303 -13.83 -4.61 -6.29
CA GLU A 303 -15.15 -3.99 -6.21
C GLU A 303 -15.79 -4.21 -4.84
N ARG A 304 -15.81 -5.47 -4.36
CA ARG A 304 -16.32 -5.79 -3.01
C ARG A 304 -15.52 -5.15 -1.88
N ALA A 305 -14.22 -4.93 -2.07
CA ALA A 305 -13.38 -4.27 -1.07
C ALA A 305 -13.59 -2.75 -1.00
N GLU A 306 -14.07 -2.12 -2.08
CA GLU A 306 -14.42 -0.70 -2.12
C GLU A 306 -15.78 -0.41 -1.49
N GLU A 307 -16.72 -1.36 -1.57
CA GLU A 307 -18.07 -1.26 -0.98
C GLU A 307 -18.09 -1.46 0.55
N ALA A 308 -17.02 -2.01 1.13
CA ALA A 308 -16.91 -2.40 2.54
C ALA A 308 -16.39 -1.28 3.46
#